data_AF-A0ABD7QMZ8-F1
#
_entry.id   AF-A0ABD7QMZ8-F1
#
_cell.length_a   1.000
_cell.length_b   1.000
_cell.length_c   1.000
_cell.angle_alpha   90.00
_cell.angle_beta   90.00
_cell.angle_gamma   90.00
#
_symmetry.space_group_name_H-M   'P 1'
#
loop_
_entity.id
_entity.type
_entity.pdbx_description
1 polymer ?
#
loop_
_entity_poly.entity_id
_entity_poly.type
_entity_poly.pdbx_seq_one_letter_code
_entity_poly.pdbx_strand_id
1 'polypeptide(L)'
;MKTLSRLFIHPVKSMRGIGLTHAFADISGLAFDRLFMVTETDGTFITARQFPQMVKFTPSPLQDGVHLTAPDGSSAIVRFADFAPQGEPTEVWGNHFTALVAPPTVNQWLSGFFNRQVQLRWLGPHLTRRVKRHDAVPLTFADGYPYLLTNEASLRDLQQRCPASVRMEQFRPNLVVTGAEAWEEDSWKVIRIGAVIFDVAKPCSRCIFTTVSPERGQKHPSGEPLATLQRFRTAVDNGDVDFGQNLIARSSGVIRVGDEVEVLTRGPAKAYGAGESDDSEPSPAQQNATVDIEWQGQRFTGNNQQVLLEQLEQQGIRVPYSCRAGICGSCRIRLEQGEVSPLKKNAVAADGTILCCSCVPKTDLRLAP
;
A
#
# COMPACT_ATOMS: atom_id res chain seq x y z
N MET A 1 12.60 0.18 29.03
CA MET A 1 12.09 1.48 28.56
C MET A 1 11.74 1.33 27.09
N LYS A 2 10.61 1.90 26.63
CA LYS A 2 10.22 1.87 25.22
C LYS A 2 10.98 2.97 24.46
N THR A 3 11.54 2.64 23.30
CA THR A 3 12.37 3.58 22.53
C THR A 3 12.11 3.46 21.04
N LEU A 4 12.34 4.54 20.30
CA LEU A 4 12.31 4.57 18.84
C LEU A 4 13.60 3.92 18.32
N SER A 5 13.53 2.69 17.82
CA SER A 5 14.70 1.91 17.41
C SER A 5 15.11 2.15 15.96
N ARG A 6 14.16 2.43 15.05
CA ARG A 6 14.46 2.71 13.64
C ARG A 6 13.52 3.75 13.07
N LEU A 7 14.03 4.55 12.15
CA LEU A 7 13.27 5.53 11.36
C LEU A 7 13.41 5.24 9.87
N PHE A 8 12.33 5.44 9.13
CA PHE A 8 12.34 5.30 7.68
C PHE A 8 11.49 6.35 6.96
N ILE A 9 11.97 6.72 5.78
CA ILE A 9 11.17 7.41 4.77
C ILE A 9 11.15 6.59 3.48
N HIS A 10 10.15 6.80 2.66
CA HIS A 10 10.02 6.21 1.33
C HIS A 10 9.68 7.32 0.33
N PRO A 11 10.70 8.02 -0.20
CA PRO A 11 10.50 9.27 -0.95
C PRO A 11 9.58 9.15 -2.15
N VAL A 12 9.69 8.03 -2.87
CA VAL A 12 8.76 7.67 -3.95
C VAL A 12 7.86 6.54 -3.47
N LYS A 13 6.55 6.70 -3.66
CA LYS A 13 5.55 5.68 -3.34
C LYS A 13 5.96 4.34 -3.98
N SER A 14 5.94 3.28 -3.17
CA SER A 14 6.27 1.90 -3.55
C SER A 14 7.75 1.59 -3.83
N MET A 15 8.65 2.57 -3.90
CA MET A 15 10.09 2.30 -4.04
C MET A 15 10.75 1.95 -2.70
N ARG A 16 12.06 1.65 -2.73
CA ARG A 16 12.86 1.31 -1.55
C ARG A 16 12.78 2.42 -0.48
N GLY A 17 12.68 2.00 0.77
CA GLY A 17 12.76 2.89 1.92
C GLY A 17 14.21 3.18 2.31
N ILE A 18 14.42 4.32 2.96
CA ILE A 18 15.72 4.78 3.45
C ILE A 18 15.68 4.79 4.97
N GLY A 19 16.65 4.13 5.60
CA GLY A 19 16.83 4.19 7.05
C GLY A 19 17.45 5.52 7.46
N LEU A 20 16.92 6.15 8.50
CA LEU A 20 17.39 7.42 9.03
C LEU A 20 17.81 7.29 10.50
N THR A 21 18.68 8.18 10.95
CA THR A 21 19.00 8.35 12.39
C THR A 21 18.13 9.41 13.05
N HIS A 22 17.61 10.35 12.26
CA HIS A 22 16.70 11.41 12.71
C HIS A 22 15.87 11.92 11.53
N ALA A 23 14.73 12.54 11.83
CA ALA A 23 13.88 13.16 10.82
C ALA A 23 13.03 14.27 11.44
N PHE A 24 12.68 15.28 10.64
CA PHE A 24 11.65 16.24 11.01
C PHE A 24 10.28 15.60 10.80
N ALA A 25 9.56 15.38 11.89
CA ALA A 25 8.17 14.96 11.90
C ALA A 25 7.28 16.20 11.79
N ASP A 26 6.38 16.20 10.82
CA ASP A 26 5.38 17.24 10.61
C ASP A 26 3.96 16.66 10.63
N ILE A 27 2.93 17.51 10.67
CA ILE A 27 1.53 17.08 10.57
C ILE A 27 1.25 16.24 9.31
N SER A 28 2.01 16.50 8.23
CA SER A 28 1.87 15.85 6.93
C SER A 28 2.66 14.55 6.76
N GLY A 29 3.51 14.20 7.74
CA GLY A 29 4.38 13.02 7.72
C GLY A 29 5.83 13.39 8.04
N LEU A 30 6.74 12.41 7.92
CA LEU A 30 8.17 12.72 7.95
C LEU A 30 8.56 13.53 6.71
N ALA A 31 9.49 14.47 6.87
CA ALA A 31 10.05 15.21 5.76
C ALA A 31 10.55 14.25 4.66
N PHE A 32 10.26 14.59 3.40
CA PHE A 32 10.54 13.79 2.20
C PHE A 32 9.80 12.46 2.08
N ASP A 33 8.81 12.17 2.92
CA ASP A 33 8.13 10.88 2.88
C ASP A 33 6.97 10.84 1.86
N ARG A 34 7.09 9.95 0.87
CA ARG A 34 6.12 9.76 -0.23
C ARG A 34 5.72 11.07 -0.91
N LEU A 35 6.68 11.98 -1.14
CA LEU A 35 6.45 13.21 -1.90
C LEU A 35 6.27 12.96 -3.40
N PHE A 36 6.78 11.82 -3.88
CA PHE A 36 6.72 11.43 -5.27
C PHE A 36 5.93 10.15 -5.50
N MET A 37 5.37 10.00 -6.69
CA MET A 37 4.66 8.80 -7.12
C MET A 37 4.83 8.59 -8.62
N VAL A 38 4.95 7.34 -9.04
CA VAL A 38 4.87 6.98 -10.46
C VAL A 38 3.41 6.75 -10.81
N THR A 39 2.96 7.33 -11.93
CA THR A 39 1.60 7.19 -12.45
C THR A 39 1.60 6.81 -13.91
N GLU A 40 0.45 6.38 -14.42
CA GLU A 40 0.14 6.45 -15.85
C GLU A 40 -0.03 7.92 -16.28
N THR A 41 -0.13 8.15 -17.59
CA THR A 41 -0.26 9.50 -18.17
C THR A 41 -1.55 10.20 -17.76
N ASP A 42 -2.58 9.43 -17.45
CA ASP A 42 -3.89 9.90 -16.96
C ASP A 42 -3.95 10.13 -15.43
N GLY A 43 -2.82 10.00 -14.74
CA GLY A 43 -2.73 10.20 -13.29
C GLY A 43 -3.07 8.98 -12.43
N THR A 44 -3.35 7.82 -13.01
CA THR A 44 -3.55 6.56 -12.28
C THR A 44 -2.27 6.14 -11.59
N PHE A 45 -2.31 5.92 -10.28
CA PHE A 45 -1.13 5.55 -9.50
C PHE A 45 -0.63 4.14 -9.86
N ILE A 46 0.69 3.99 -9.97
CA ILE A 46 1.37 2.70 -10.15
C ILE A 46 2.01 2.30 -8.83
N THR A 47 1.82 1.05 -8.40
CA THR A 47 2.39 0.56 -7.13
C THR A 47 3.09 -0.77 -7.26
N ALA A 48 3.91 -1.11 -6.25
CA ALA A 48 4.55 -2.43 -6.21
C ALA A 48 3.55 -3.58 -5.95
N ARG A 49 2.26 -3.29 -5.75
CA ARG A 49 1.21 -4.32 -5.80
C ARG A 49 1.05 -4.87 -7.22
N GLN A 50 1.17 -4.00 -8.22
CA GLN A 50 1.14 -4.35 -9.65
C GLN A 50 2.56 -4.64 -10.16
N PHE A 51 3.54 -3.79 -9.81
CA PHE A 51 4.93 -3.89 -10.28
C PHE A 51 5.92 -4.08 -9.13
N PRO A 52 6.01 -5.29 -8.53
CA PRO A 52 6.88 -5.58 -7.38
C PRO A 52 8.33 -5.09 -7.52
N GLN A 53 8.86 -5.05 -8.74
CA GLN A 53 10.22 -4.58 -9.04
C GLN A 53 10.48 -3.11 -8.65
N MET A 54 9.43 -2.30 -8.44
CA MET A 54 9.56 -0.91 -7.95
C MET A 54 10.38 -0.81 -6.66
N VAL A 55 10.29 -1.81 -5.77
CA VAL A 55 11.05 -1.81 -4.50
C VAL A 55 12.56 -1.89 -4.70
N LYS A 56 13.02 -2.20 -5.92
CA LYS A 56 14.44 -2.25 -6.24
C LYS A 56 15.03 -0.92 -6.68
N PHE A 57 14.19 0.06 -7.04
CA PHE A 57 14.63 1.43 -7.26
C PHE A 57 15.04 2.05 -5.94
N THR A 58 16.18 2.73 -5.94
CA THR A 58 16.74 3.42 -4.78
C THR A 58 16.59 4.93 -4.97
N PRO A 59 15.59 5.55 -4.33
CA PRO A 59 15.48 7.00 -4.30
C PRO A 59 16.45 7.60 -3.28
N SER A 60 16.99 8.76 -3.59
CA SER A 60 17.82 9.58 -2.71
C SER A 60 17.31 11.02 -2.75
N PRO A 61 16.66 11.51 -1.69
CA PRO A 61 16.22 12.90 -1.61
C PRO A 61 17.41 13.86 -1.75
N LEU A 62 17.20 14.93 -2.49
CA LEU A 62 18.11 16.06 -2.60
C LEU A 62 17.43 17.28 -1.98
N GLN A 63 18.20 18.31 -1.65
CA GLN A 63 17.64 19.57 -1.16
C GLN A 63 16.69 20.21 -2.17
N ASP A 64 17.00 20.08 -3.46
CA ASP A 64 16.25 20.67 -4.57
C ASP A 64 15.55 19.62 -5.45
N GLY A 65 15.37 18.37 -4.99
CA GLY A 65 14.74 17.33 -5.81
C GLY A 65 14.92 15.89 -5.34
N VAL A 66 15.06 14.96 -6.29
CA VAL A 66 15.32 13.54 -6.02
C VAL A 66 16.23 12.93 -7.09
N HIS A 67 17.18 12.11 -6.63
CA HIS A 67 17.95 11.20 -7.47
C HIS A 67 17.36 9.79 -7.40
N LEU A 68 17.12 9.17 -8.55
CA LEU A 68 16.55 7.84 -8.67
C LEU A 68 17.58 6.92 -9.32
N THR A 69 17.97 5.87 -8.61
CA THR A 69 18.81 4.79 -9.18
C THR A 69 17.96 3.57 -9.47
N ALA A 70 17.99 3.11 -10.72
CA ALA A 70 17.31 1.90 -11.15
C ALA A 70 18.12 0.62 -10.83
N PRO A 71 17.49 -0.56 -10.90
CA PRO A 71 18.17 -1.81 -10.57
C PRO A 71 19.32 -2.21 -11.49
N ASP A 72 19.39 -1.64 -12.69
CA ASP A 72 20.47 -1.86 -13.66
C ASP A 72 21.65 -0.90 -13.47
N GLY A 73 21.58 -0.02 -12.47
CA GLY A 73 22.61 0.98 -12.17
C GLY A 73 22.46 2.31 -12.93
N SER A 74 21.56 2.39 -13.91
CA SER A 74 21.22 3.67 -14.53
C SER A 74 20.51 4.59 -13.52
N SER A 75 20.56 5.89 -13.76
CA SER A 75 19.94 6.85 -12.84
C SER A 75 19.43 8.10 -13.53
N ALA A 76 18.49 8.76 -12.86
CA ALA A 76 17.94 10.05 -13.25
C ALA A 76 17.90 11.00 -12.06
N ILE A 77 18.14 12.28 -12.30
CA ILE A 77 17.95 13.36 -11.33
C ILE A 77 16.78 14.19 -11.83
N VAL A 78 15.89 14.58 -10.93
CA VAL A 78 14.87 15.58 -11.20
C VAL A 78 14.88 16.60 -10.08
N ARG A 79 14.96 17.88 -10.43
CA ARG A 79 14.85 18.99 -9.48
C ARG A 79 13.42 19.45 -9.39
N PHE A 80 13.02 20.05 -8.27
CA PHE A 80 11.71 20.65 -8.07
C PHE A 80 11.38 21.70 -9.14
N ALA A 81 12.38 22.46 -9.58
CA ALA A 81 12.23 23.46 -10.65
C ALA A 81 12.03 22.86 -12.05
N ASP A 82 12.35 21.57 -12.25
CA ASP A 82 12.21 20.89 -13.54
C ASP A 82 10.77 20.39 -13.76
N PHE A 83 9.95 20.30 -12.70
CA PHE A 83 8.57 19.87 -12.81
C PHE A 83 7.72 20.92 -13.53
N ALA A 84 6.76 20.46 -14.33
CA ALA A 84 5.81 21.35 -15.00
C ALA A 84 5.07 22.21 -13.95
N PRO A 85 4.87 23.52 -14.20
CA PRO A 85 4.29 24.43 -13.21
C PRO A 85 2.78 24.20 -13.00
N GLN A 86 2.12 23.57 -13.97
CA GLN A 86 0.70 23.24 -13.89
C GLN A 86 0.50 21.88 -13.21
N GLY A 87 -0.35 21.86 -12.19
CA GLY A 87 -0.77 20.62 -11.54
C GLY A 87 -1.74 19.83 -12.41
N GLU A 88 -1.43 18.57 -12.63
CA GLU A 88 -2.25 17.64 -13.39
C GLU A 88 -3.07 16.73 -12.45
N PRO A 89 -4.33 16.39 -12.79
CA PRO A 89 -5.16 15.52 -11.97
C PRO A 89 -4.52 14.15 -11.71
N THR A 90 -4.67 13.64 -10.50
CA THR A 90 -4.27 12.29 -10.07
C THR A 90 -5.16 11.85 -8.91
N GLU A 91 -5.09 10.56 -8.56
CA GLU A 91 -5.81 10.04 -7.41
C GLU A 91 -5.00 9.01 -6.64
N VAL A 92 -5.38 8.82 -5.37
CA VAL A 92 -4.96 7.69 -4.55
C VAL A 92 -6.16 7.21 -3.75
N TRP A 93 -6.64 6.01 -4.07
CA TRP A 93 -7.78 5.34 -3.40
C TRP A 93 -9.07 6.18 -3.38
N GLY A 94 -9.44 6.77 -4.52
CA GLY A 94 -10.64 7.60 -4.68
C GLY A 94 -10.51 9.04 -4.17
N ASN A 95 -9.36 9.40 -3.56
CA ASN A 95 -9.06 10.78 -3.21
C ASN A 95 -8.38 11.47 -4.40
N HIS A 96 -9.06 12.46 -4.98
CA HIS A 96 -8.65 13.17 -6.19
C HIS A 96 -7.97 14.50 -5.82
N PHE A 97 -6.82 14.76 -6.43
CA PHE A 97 -6.01 15.96 -6.19
C PHE A 97 -5.09 16.21 -7.40
N THR A 98 -4.22 17.21 -7.33
CA THR A 98 -3.29 17.55 -8.41
C THR A 98 -1.84 17.31 -8.00
N ALA A 99 -1.00 17.01 -8.98
CA ALA A 99 0.44 16.87 -8.81
C ALA A 99 1.18 17.37 -10.06
N LEU A 100 2.40 17.87 -9.86
CA LEU A 100 3.27 18.36 -10.92
C LEU A 100 3.98 17.19 -11.61
N VAL A 101 4.11 17.25 -12.94
CA VAL A 101 4.67 16.17 -13.75
C VAL A 101 6.15 16.43 -14.05
N ALA A 102 6.99 15.40 -13.93
CA ALA A 102 8.42 15.48 -14.22
C ALA A 102 8.70 15.68 -15.72
N PRO A 103 9.90 16.13 -16.11
CA PRO A 103 10.29 16.30 -17.51
C PRO A 103 10.15 15.02 -18.36
N PRO A 104 9.94 15.15 -19.68
CA PRO A 104 9.85 14.02 -20.60
C PRO A 104 11.05 13.06 -20.52
N THR A 105 12.26 13.57 -20.31
CA THR A 105 13.49 12.75 -20.21
C THR A 105 13.44 11.76 -19.04
N VAL A 106 12.97 12.20 -17.87
CA VAL A 106 12.81 11.36 -16.68
C VAL A 106 11.67 10.35 -16.89
N ASN A 107 10.57 10.79 -17.48
CA ASN A 107 9.41 9.95 -17.75
C ASN A 107 9.71 8.86 -18.79
N GLN A 108 10.46 9.19 -19.84
CA GLN A 108 10.92 8.22 -20.85
C GLN A 108 11.87 7.20 -20.25
N TRP A 109 12.81 7.64 -19.41
CA TRP A 109 13.71 6.74 -18.67
C TRP A 109 12.93 5.74 -17.81
N LEU A 110 11.97 6.22 -17.00
CA LEU A 110 11.10 5.34 -16.21
C LEU A 110 10.27 4.41 -17.11
N SER A 111 9.71 4.93 -18.19
CA SER A 111 8.86 4.15 -19.11
C SER A 111 9.58 2.93 -19.69
N GLY A 112 10.90 3.03 -19.91
CA GLY A 112 11.74 1.90 -20.32
C GLY A 112 11.72 0.74 -19.32
N PHE A 113 11.64 1.01 -18.01
CA PHE A 113 11.58 -0.03 -16.97
C PHE A 113 10.20 -0.64 -16.76
N PHE A 114 9.15 0.17 -16.90
CA PHE A 114 7.78 -0.31 -16.74
C PHE A 114 7.21 -0.94 -18.02
N ASN A 115 7.94 -0.85 -19.14
CA ASN A 115 7.50 -1.26 -20.48
C ASN A 115 6.12 -0.68 -20.85
N ARG A 116 5.87 0.55 -20.40
CA ARG A 116 4.65 1.34 -20.68
C ARG A 116 4.92 2.80 -20.40
N GLN A 117 4.10 3.69 -20.96
CA GLN A 117 4.22 5.13 -20.68
C GLN A 117 3.84 5.42 -19.23
N VAL A 118 4.79 5.98 -18.48
CA VAL A 118 4.60 6.40 -17.08
C VAL A 118 5.11 7.81 -16.87
N GLN A 119 4.67 8.42 -15.78
CA GLN A 119 5.10 9.74 -15.33
C GLN A 119 5.55 9.68 -13.88
N LEU A 120 6.66 10.35 -13.55
CA LEU A 120 6.95 10.70 -12.17
C LEU A 120 6.20 11.98 -11.81
N ARG A 121 5.51 11.97 -10.67
CA ARG A 121 4.77 13.11 -10.16
C ARG A 121 5.27 13.54 -8.79
N TRP A 122 5.25 14.84 -8.55
CA TRP A 122 5.54 15.48 -7.27
C TRP A 122 4.32 16.28 -6.82
N LEU A 123 3.99 16.24 -5.52
CA LEU A 123 2.84 16.97 -4.97
C LEU A 123 2.96 18.50 -5.09
N GLY A 124 4.15 19.00 -5.39
CA GLY A 124 4.45 20.43 -5.35
C GLY A 124 4.70 20.93 -3.93
N PRO A 125 4.90 22.26 -3.78
CA PRO A 125 5.21 22.89 -2.49
C PRO A 125 4.00 22.95 -1.54
N HIS A 126 2.77 22.83 -2.07
CA HIS A 126 1.54 22.95 -1.30
C HIS A 126 0.71 21.67 -1.44
N LEU A 127 0.52 20.96 -0.32
CA LEU A 127 -0.27 19.74 -0.30
C LEU A 127 -1.76 20.05 -0.41
N THR A 128 -2.41 19.52 -1.45
CA THR A 128 -3.86 19.67 -1.69
C THR A 128 -4.66 18.48 -1.15
N ARG A 129 -4.03 17.32 -0.98
CA ARG A 129 -4.67 16.11 -0.46
C ARG A 129 -4.80 16.12 1.07
N ARG A 130 -5.87 15.50 1.59
CA ARG A 130 -6.16 15.35 3.04
C ARG A 130 -6.40 13.90 3.45
N VAL A 131 -6.13 13.62 4.72
CA VAL A 131 -6.49 12.34 5.35
C VAL A 131 -8.03 12.22 5.39
N LYS A 132 -8.56 11.06 4.99
CA LYS A 132 -10.01 10.81 5.00
C LYS A 132 -10.54 10.92 6.44
N ARG A 133 -11.62 11.69 6.63
CA ARG A 133 -12.21 12.02 7.95
C ARG A 133 -11.36 12.93 8.86
N HIS A 134 -10.27 13.51 8.32
CA HIS A 134 -9.41 14.46 9.03
C HIS A 134 -9.00 15.58 8.06
N ASP A 135 -9.96 16.45 7.71
CA ASP A 135 -9.80 17.44 6.62
C ASP A 135 -8.73 18.51 6.89
N ALA A 136 -8.33 18.67 8.15
CA ALA A 136 -7.24 19.56 8.57
C ALA A 136 -5.84 18.94 8.40
N VAL A 137 -5.73 17.63 8.14
CA VAL A 137 -4.45 16.91 8.10
C VAL A 137 -4.01 16.72 6.64
N PRO A 138 -2.97 17.43 6.17
CA PRO A 138 -2.41 17.21 4.85
C PRO A 138 -1.86 15.79 4.71
N LEU A 139 -1.94 15.23 3.50
CA LEU A 139 -1.43 13.89 3.23
C LEU A 139 -0.60 13.90 1.95
N THR A 140 0.54 13.21 1.98
CA THR A 140 1.38 13.01 0.80
C THR A 140 0.80 11.91 -0.10
N PHE A 141 1.62 11.23 -0.93
CA PHE A 141 1.19 10.03 -1.66
C PHE A 141 1.10 8.77 -0.77
N ALA A 142 1.23 8.91 0.56
CA ALA A 142 0.96 7.84 1.52
C ALA A 142 -0.44 7.22 1.33
N ASP A 143 -0.68 5.97 1.74
CA ASP A 143 -1.96 5.31 1.43
C ASP A 143 -3.16 5.97 2.12
N GLY A 144 -3.07 6.21 3.43
CA GLY A 144 -4.19 6.79 4.19
C GLY A 144 -3.81 7.68 5.36
N TYR A 145 -2.61 7.52 5.94
CA TYR A 145 -2.17 8.29 7.11
C TYR A 145 -0.70 8.72 6.96
N PRO A 146 -0.29 9.82 7.62
CA PRO A 146 1.06 10.37 7.50
C PRO A 146 2.17 9.47 8.07
N TYR A 147 1.85 8.64 9.08
CA TYR A 147 2.81 7.79 9.76
C TYR A 147 2.29 6.37 9.92
N LEU A 148 3.22 5.42 9.84
CA LEU A 148 3.02 4.06 10.29
C LEU A 148 4.03 3.70 11.39
N LEU A 149 3.53 3.30 12.55
CA LEU A 149 4.31 2.75 13.66
C LEU A 149 4.22 1.23 13.69
N THR A 150 5.35 0.59 13.98
CA THR A 150 5.47 -0.85 14.16
C THR A 150 6.36 -1.18 15.35
N ASN A 151 6.16 -2.36 15.93
CA ASN A 151 6.90 -2.81 17.10
C ASN A 151 7.78 -4.01 16.74
N GLU A 152 9.05 -3.99 17.16
CA GLU A 152 9.98 -5.11 16.94
C GLU A 152 9.51 -6.41 17.59
N ALA A 153 8.90 -6.34 18.78
CA ALA A 153 8.40 -7.53 19.46
C ALA A 153 7.26 -8.19 18.67
N SER A 154 6.35 -7.41 18.08
CA SER A 154 5.29 -7.89 17.20
C SER A 154 5.85 -8.53 15.92
N LEU A 155 6.91 -7.96 15.34
CA LEU A 155 7.59 -8.60 14.22
C LEU A 155 8.22 -9.93 14.62
N ARG A 156 8.89 -10.01 15.79
CA ARG A 156 9.48 -11.26 16.28
C ARG A 156 8.44 -12.35 16.51
N ASP A 157 7.30 -12.01 17.11
CA ASP A 157 6.19 -12.96 17.27
C ASP A 157 5.66 -13.45 15.91
N LEU A 158 5.53 -12.55 14.92
CA LEU A 158 5.18 -12.94 13.56
C LEU A 158 6.25 -13.87 12.92
N GLN A 159 7.52 -13.57 13.09
CA GLN A 159 8.62 -14.38 12.55
C GLN A 159 8.65 -15.79 13.15
N GLN A 160 8.24 -15.96 14.41
CA GLN A 160 8.13 -17.29 15.04
C GLN A 160 6.98 -18.12 14.45
N ARG A 161 5.95 -17.48 13.92
CA ARG A 161 4.76 -18.13 13.33
C ARG A 161 4.88 -18.34 11.82
N CYS A 162 5.69 -17.52 11.15
CA CYS A 162 5.78 -17.47 9.70
C CYS A 162 6.88 -18.41 9.19
N PRO A 163 6.60 -19.31 8.24
CA PRO A 163 7.62 -20.19 7.67
C PRO A 163 8.60 -19.45 6.75
N ALA A 164 8.24 -18.24 6.28
CA ALA A 164 9.09 -17.42 5.44
C ALA A 164 9.87 -16.38 6.25
N SER A 165 11.05 -16.00 5.77
CA SER A 165 11.81 -14.89 6.34
C SER A 165 11.05 -13.57 6.15
N VAL A 166 10.60 -12.97 7.25
CA VAL A 166 9.89 -11.69 7.25
C VAL A 166 10.80 -10.56 7.72
N ARG A 167 10.80 -9.45 6.99
CA ARG A 167 11.56 -8.25 7.30
C ARG A 167 10.63 -7.08 7.63
N MET A 168 11.05 -6.20 8.54
CA MET A 168 10.26 -5.02 8.93
C MET A 168 9.94 -4.12 7.73
N GLU A 169 10.87 -4.01 6.78
CA GLU A 169 10.77 -3.17 5.59
C GLU A 169 9.61 -3.58 4.66
N GLN A 170 9.13 -4.83 4.74
CA GLN A 170 7.92 -5.28 4.02
C GLN A 170 6.65 -4.55 4.47
N PHE A 171 6.61 -4.11 5.72
CA PHE A 171 5.49 -3.34 6.29
C PHE A 171 5.60 -1.85 6.04
N ARG A 172 6.75 -1.38 5.53
CA ARG A 172 7.05 0.03 5.20
C ARG A 172 6.76 1.03 6.32
N PRO A 173 7.10 0.76 7.60
CA PRO A 173 6.86 1.70 8.68
C PRO A 173 7.64 2.99 8.47
N ASN A 174 7.22 4.04 9.15
CA ASN A 174 8.03 5.24 9.38
C ASN A 174 8.77 5.13 10.71
N LEU A 175 8.09 4.61 11.72
CA LEU A 175 8.54 4.54 13.09
C LEU A 175 8.59 3.07 13.52
N VAL A 176 9.75 2.61 13.99
CA VAL A 176 9.88 1.29 14.60
C VAL A 176 10.26 1.46 16.05
N VAL A 177 9.52 0.83 16.95
CA VAL A 177 9.75 0.92 18.40
C VAL A 177 10.20 -0.42 18.96
N THR A 178 10.95 -0.35 20.06
CA THR A 178 11.39 -1.51 20.84
C THR A 178 11.13 -1.29 22.34
N GLY A 179 11.31 -2.33 23.15
CA GLY A 179 11.05 -2.30 24.59
C GLY A 179 9.57 -2.35 25.00
N ALA A 180 8.66 -2.56 24.03
CA ALA A 180 7.27 -2.91 24.24
C ALA A 180 7.07 -4.42 24.11
N GLU A 181 6.06 -4.98 24.77
CA GLU A 181 5.66 -6.38 24.55
C GLU A 181 5.06 -6.56 23.17
N ALA A 182 5.05 -7.80 22.66
CA ALA A 182 4.42 -8.09 21.36
C ALA A 182 2.95 -7.64 21.37
N TRP A 183 2.54 -6.92 20.33
CA TRP A 183 1.18 -6.41 20.11
C TRP A 183 0.70 -5.35 21.11
N GLU A 184 1.56 -4.88 22.02
CA GLU A 184 1.20 -3.87 23.02
C GLU A 184 0.71 -2.56 22.38
N GLU A 185 1.22 -2.24 21.19
CA GLU A 185 0.87 -1.05 20.40
C GLU A 185 -0.61 -0.98 20.02
N ASP A 186 -1.33 -2.10 20.02
CA ASP A 186 -2.76 -2.14 19.69
C ASP A 186 -3.63 -1.41 20.72
N SER A 187 -3.12 -1.25 21.95
CA SER A 187 -3.80 -0.54 23.04
C SER A 187 -3.50 0.96 23.07
N TRP A 188 -2.53 1.44 22.30
CA TRP A 188 -2.09 2.83 22.40
C TRP A 188 -3.10 3.76 21.72
N LYS A 189 -3.33 4.93 22.33
CA LYS A 189 -4.22 5.98 21.79
C LYS A 189 -3.49 7.29 21.58
N VAL A 190 -2.62 7.66 22.53
CA VAL A 190 -1.76 8.83 22.41
C VAL A 190 -0.37 8.46 22.89
N ILE A 191 0.64 8.76 22.09
CA ILE A 191 2.04 8.53 22.43
C ILE A 191 2.87 9.80 22.25
N ARG A 192 4.00 9.87 22.93
CA ARG A 192 5.02 10.89 22.75
C ARG A 192 6.33 10.24 22.36
N ILE A 193 6.98 10.75 21.32
CA ILE A 193 8.32 10.33 20.90
C ILE A 193 9.21 11.57 20.88
N GLY A 194 10.18 11.64 21.78
CA GLY A 194 10.92 12.87 22.04
C GLY A 194 9.96 14.01 22.42
N ALA A 195 9.96 15.09 21.63
CA ALA A 195 9.07 16.25 21.84
C ALA A 195 7.74 16.18 21.07
N VAL A 196 7.54 15.18 20.20
CA VAL A 196 6.39 15.12 19.29
C VAL A 196 5.32 14.18 19.85
N ILE A 197 4.08 14.66 19.88
CA ILE A 197 2.92 13.89 20.32
C ILE A 197 2.16 13.37 19.10
N PHE A 198 1.75 12.11 19.15
CA PHE A 198 1.00 11.44 18.10
C PHE A 198 -0.31 10.88 18.62
N ASP A 199 -1.36 11.05 17.84
CA ASP A 199 -2.61 10.30 17.95
C ASP A 199 -2.48 8.98 17.19
N VAL A 200 -2.82 7.88 17.87
CA VAL A 200 -2.93 6.55 17.26
C VAL A 200 -4.32 6.46 16.63
N ALA A 201 -4.39 6.72 15.32
CA ALA A 201 -5.64 6.90 14.61
C ALA A 201 -6.40 5.57 14.43
N LYS A 202 -5.72 4.53 13.93
CA LYS A 202 -6.29 3.18 13.78
C LYS A 202 -5.23 2.11 13.51
N PRO A 203 -5.54 0.83 13.76
CA PRO A 203 -4.79 -0.30 13.23
C PRO A 203 -4.63 -0.16 11.72
N CYS A 204 -3.46 -0.55 11.23
CA CYS A 204 -3.17 -0.45 9.82
C CYS A 204 -3.26 -1.82 9.15
N SER A 205 -4.23 -1.89 8.23
CA SER A 205 -4.58 -3.08 7.47
C SER A 205 -3.55 -3.36 6.39
N ARG A 206 -3.21 -4.63 6.28
CA ARG A 206 -2.13 -5.14 5.44
C ARG A 206 -2.69 -5.64 4.12
N CYS A 207 -1.89 -5.50 3.08
CA CYS A 207 -2.24 -5.94 1.73
C CYS A 207 -1.12 -6.79 1.14
N ILE A 208 -1.33 -7.23 -0.10
CA ILE A 208 -0.38 -8.04 -0.87
C ILE A 208 1.03 -7.42 -0.96
N PHE A 209 1.16 -6.10 -0.80
CA PHE A 209 2.48 -5.43 -0.77
C PHE A 209 3.42 -6.09 0.26
N THR A 210 2.89 -6.48 1.43
CA THR A 210 3.70 -7.10 2.49
C THR A 210 4.38 -8.39 2.04
N THR A 211 3.88 -9.03 0.99
CA THR A 211 4.46 -10.26 0.42
C THR A 211 5.62 -9.99 -0.54
N VAL A 212 5.84 -8.73 -0.93
CA VAL A 212 6.92 -8.35 -1.85
C VAL A 212 8.25 -8.32 -1.11
N SER A 213 9.20 -9.14 -1.55
CA SER A 213 10.59 -9.10 -1.07
C SER A 213 11.26 -7.77 -1.46
N PRO A 214 11.74 -6.95 -0.50
CA PRO A 214 12.40 -5.68 -0.81
C PRO A 214 13.73 -5.83 -1.59
N GLU A 215 14.34 -7.01 -1.50
CA GLU A 215 15.59 -7.33 -2.19
C GLU A 215 15.34 -7.85 -3.60
N ARG A 216 14.41 -8.81 -3.74
CA ARG A 216 14.16 -9.51 -5.01
C ARG A 216 13.12 -8.80 -5.89
N GLY A 217 12.27 -7.95 -5.32
CA GLY A 217 11.18 -7.31 -6.05
C GLY A 217 10.16 -8.31 -6.58
N GLN A 218 9.86 -9.36 -5.81
CA GLN A 218 8.93 -10.43 -6.17
C GLN A 218 8.00 -10.73 -4.99
N LYS A 219 6.74 -11.04 -5.29
CA LYS A 219 5.77 -11.52 -4.29
C LYS A 219 6.17 -12.92 -3.83
N HIS A 220 5.99 -13.21 -2.55
CA HIS A 220 6.18 -14.57 -2.03
C HIS A 220 5.15 -15.51 -2.68
N PRO A 221 5.55 -16.69 -3.20
CA PRO A 221 4.65 -17.58 -3.95
C PRO A 221 3.45 -18.06 -3.14
N SER A 222 3.63 -18.26 -1.83
CA SER A 222 2.55 -18.64 -0.91
C SER A 222 1.86 -17.46 -0.21
N GLY A 223 2.13 -16.22 -0.63
CA GLY A 223 1.48 -15.04 -0.05
C GLY A 223 1.94 -14.67 1.37
N GLU A 224 3.11 -15.15 1.82
CA GLU A 224 3.67 -14.79 3.13
C GLU A 224 4.27 -13.38 3.13
N PRO A 225 4.19 -12.63 4.26
CA PRO A 225 3.67 -13.04 5.57
C PRO A 225 2.16 -12.81 5.75
N LEU A 226 1.46 -12.36 4.70
CA LEU A 226 0.04 -12.03 4.80
C LEU A 226 -0.80 -13.27 5.14
N ALA A 227 -0.47 -14.42 4.55
CA ALA A 227 -1.11 -15.70 4.86
C ALA A 227 -0.95 -16.09 6.35
N THR A 228 0.24 -15.93 6.92
CA THR A 228 0.44 -16.16 8.37
C THR A 228 -0.34 -15.15 9.21
N LEU A 229 -0.30 -13.86 8.87
CA LEU A 229 -1.07 -12.83 9.59
C LEU A 229 -2.57 -13.13 9.59
N GLN A 230 -3.13 -13.60 8.48
CA GLN A 230 -4.55 -13.97 8.39
C GLN A 230 -4.98 -14.98 9.47
N ARG A 231 -4.09 -15.86 9.91
CA ARG A 231 -4.41 -16.91 10.90
C ARG A 231 -4.58 -16.40 12.33
N PHE A 232 -4.18 -15.18 12.65
CA PHE A 232 -4.28 -14.68 14.03
C PHE A 232 -4.44 -13.16 14.18
N ARG A 233 -4.29 -12.40 13.09
CA ARG A 233 -4.39 -10.93 13.05
C ARG A 233 -5.56 -10.47 12.19
N THR A 234 -6.54 -11.33 11.96
CA THR A 234 -7.79 -10.96 11.29
C THR A 234 -8.72 -10.34 12.32
N ALA A 235 -9.12 -9.10 12.08
CA ALA A 235 -9.98 -8.33 12.95
C ALA A 235 -11.40 -8.92 12.98
N VAL A 236 -11.94 -9.16 14.17
CA VAL A 236 -13.25 -9.82 14.34
C VAL A 236 -14.41 -8.93 13.85
N ASP A 237 -14.25 -7.61 13.91
CA ASP A 237 -15.29 -6.64 13.56
C ASP A 237 -15.46 -6.42 12.05
N ASN A 238 -14.37 -6.51 11.28
CA ASN A 238 -14.38 -6.14 9.87
C ASN A 238 -13.56 -7.03 8.94
N GLY A 239 -12.87 -8.05 9.45
CA GLY A 239 -12.07 -8.99 8.66
C GLY A 239 -10.74 -8.43 8.13
N ASP A 240 -10.35 -7.20 8.51
CA ASP A 240 -9.06 -6.64 8.10
C ASP A 240 -7.91 -7.39 8.77
N VAL A 241 -6.83 -7.62 8.03
CA VAL A 241 -5.61 -8.24 8.55
C VAL A 241 -4.66 -7.14 8.99
N ASP A 242 -4.45 -6.95 10.28
CA ASP A 242 -3.75 -5.76 10.81
C ASP A 242 -2.36 -6.07 11.40
N PHE A 243 -1.41 -5.17 11.15
CA PHE A 243 -0.07 -5.20 11.76
C PHE A 243 0.44 -3.77 11.89
N GLY A 244 0.79 -3.27 13.08
CA GLY A 244 1.20 -1.87 13.27
C GLY A 244 0.04 -0.86 13.18
N GLN A 245 0.35 0.40 13.50
CA GLN A 245 -0.62 1.44 13.84
C GLN A 245 -0.41 2.71 13.00
N ASN A 246 -1.48 3.24 12.41
CA ASN A 246 -1.46 4.52 11.70
C ASN A 246 -1.51 5.68 12.70
N LEU A 247 -0.64 6.68 12.53
CA LEU A 247 -0.58 7.84 13.42
C LEU A 247 -0.79 9.17 12.69
N ILE A 248 -1.19 10.18 13.47
CA ILE A 248 -1.23 11.59 13.09
C ILE A 248 -0.44 12.38 14.15
N ALA A 249 0.48 13.24 13.73
CA ALA A 249 1.23 14.09 14.64
C ALA A 249 0.38 15.30 15.06
N ARG A 250 0.40 15.66 16.34
CA ARG A 250 -0.26 16.88 16.88
C ARG A 250 0.62 18.12 16.78
N SER A 251 1.93 17.93 16.69
CA SER A 251 2.93 18.98 16.61
C SER A 251 4.06 18.54 15.69
N SER A 252 4.89 19.49 15.26
CA SER A 252 6.06 19.22 14.44
C SER A 252 7.34 19.29 15.29
N GLY A 253 8.36 18.53 14.92
CA GLY A 253 9.63 18.49 15.66
C GLY A 253 10.59 17.41 15.14
N VAL A 254 11.84 17.50 15.55
CA VAL A 254 12.85 16.49 15.18
C VAL A 254 12.75 15.31 16.14
N ILE A 255 12.53 14.12 15.60
CA ILE A 255 12.62 12.85 16.32
C ILE A 255 13.88 12.09 15.88
N ARG A 256 14.45 11.31 16.79
CA ARG A 256 15.72 10.59 16.62
C ARG A 256 15.60 9.13 17.04
N VAL A 257 16.35 8.28 16.37
CA VAL A 257 16.59 6.92 16.88
C VAL A 257 17.21 7.03 18.27
N GLY A 258 16.65 6.30 19.22
CA GLY A 258 16.99 6.36 20.64
C GLY A 258 16.05 7.24 21.47
N ASP A 259 15.20 8.06 20.87
CA ASP A 259 14.21 8.85 21.62
C ASP A 259 13.27 7.92 22.42
N GLU A 260 12.96 8.34 23.64
CA GLU A 260 12.00 7.65 24.48
C GLU A 260 10.60 7.69 23.86
N VAL A 261 9.89 6.57 23.96
CA VAL A 261 8.49 6.43 23.56
C VAL A 261 7.63 6.29 24.80
N GLU A 262 6.86 7.32 25.10
CA GLU A 262 5.95 7.33 26.24
C GLU A 262 4.50 7.12 25.76
N VAL A 263 3.78 6.21 26.43
CA VAL A 263 2.37 5.96 26.17
C VAL A 263 1.53 6.83 27.10
N LEU A 264 1.01 7.94 26.58
CA LEU A 264 0.25 8.92 27.36
C LEU A 264 -1.19 8.50 27.61
N THR A 265 -1.78 7.76 26.66
CA THR A 265 -3.16 7.27 26.80
C THR A 265 -3.30 5.91 26.15
N ARG A 266 -4.00 5.01 26.84
CA ARG A 266 -4.38 3.68 26.37
C ARG A 266 -5.89 3.58 26.21
N GLY A 267 -6.30 2.61 25.41
CA GLY A 267 -7.69 2.21 25.26
C GLY A 267 -7.78 0.72 24.97
N PRO A 268 -9.00 0.21 24.74
CA PRO A 268 -9.18 -1.19 24.37
C PRO A 268 -8.46 -1.49 23.06
N ALA A 269 -7.72 -2.59 23.04
CA ALA A 269 -7.15 -3.16 21.84
C ALA A 269 -8.26 -3.77 20.98
N LYS A 270 -8.07 -3.75 19.66
CA LYS A 270 -8.96 -4.45 18.73
C LYS A 270 -8.84 -5.96 18.95
N ALA A 271 -9.97 -6.66 18.88
CA ALA A 271 -10.01 -8.12 18.98
C ALA A 271 -9.62 -8.75 17.64
N TYR A 272 -8.71 -9.73 17.69
CA TYR A 272 -8.24 -10.47 16.53
C TYR A 272 -8.45 -11.97 16.73
N GLY A 273 -8.62 -12.68 15.62
CA GLY A 273 -8.71 -14.13 15.59
C GLY A 273 -8.11 -14.69 14.30
N ALA A 274 -8.28 -16.00 14.14
CA ALA A 274 -8.08 -16.63 12.85
C ALA A 274 -9.14 -16.12 11.87
N GLY A 275 -8.70 -15.58 10.74
CA GLY A 275 -9.57 -15.43 9.59
C GLY A 275 -10.03 -16.83 9.18
N GLU A 276 -11.27 -16.94 8.70
CA GLU A 276 -11.78 -18.20 8.17
C GLU A 276 -10.78 -18.72 7.12
N SER A 277 -10.15 -19.86 7.41
CA SER A 277 -9.17 -20.45 6.51
C SER A 277 -9.89 -20.89 5.24
N ASP A 278 -9.45 -20.30 4.14
CA ASP A 278 -9.83 -20.71 2.81
C ASP A 278 -8.91 -21.84 2.37
N ASP A 279 -9.11 -23.02 2.95
CA ASP A 279 -8.67 -24.27 2.33
C ASP A 279 -9.58 -24.56 1.12
N SER A 280 -9.64 -23.62 0.17
CA SER A 280 -10.08 -23.96 -1.18
C SER A 280 -8.94 -24.75 -1.79
N GLU A 281 -9.14 -26.07 -1.96
CA GLU A 281 -8.25 -26.88 -2.78
C GLU A 281 -7.99 -26.13 -4.11
N PRO A 282 -6.74 -26.11 -4.62
CA PRO A 282 -6.48 -25.56 -5.93
C PRO A 282 -7.41 -26.28 -6.92
N SER A 283 -8.39 -25.53 -7.45
CA SER A 283 -9.28 -26.04 -8.49
C SER A 283 -8.44 -26.69 -9.59
N PRO A 284 -8.82 -27.87 -10.10
CA PRO A 284 -8.08 -28.55 -11.14
C PRO A 284 -7.80 -27.59 -12.29
N ALA A 285 -6.57 -27.62 -12.81
CA ALA A 285 -6.12 -26.76 -13.89
C ALA A 285 -7.13 -26.78 -15.05
N GLN A 286 -7.94 -25.73 -15.15
CA GLN A 286 -8.89 -25.57 -16.25
C GLN A 286 -8.09 -25.31 -17.52
N GLN A 287 -8.49 -25.94 -18.62
CA GLN A 287 -7.94 -25.62 -19.94
C GLN A 287 -8.10 -24.12 -20.20
N ASN A 288 -7.03 -23.50 -20.72
CA ASN A 288 -7.06 -22.10 -21.10
C ASN A 288 -8.19 -21.86 -22.08
N ALA A 289 -9.15 -21.02 -21.69
CA ALA A 289 -10.29 -20.64 -22.50
C ALA A 289 -10.45 -19.12 -22.48
N THR A 290 -10.85 -18.59 -23.63
CA THR A 290 -11.30 -17.20 -23.76
C THR A 290 -12.75 -17.10 -23.31
N VAL A 291 -13.11 -15.98 -22.70
CA VAL A 291 -14.48 -15.65 -22.31
C VAL A 291 -14.82 -14.25 -22.81
N ASP A 292 -16.10 -13.97 -23.06
CA ASP A 292 -16.57 -12.61 -23.33
C ASP A 292 -16.98 -11.92 -22.03
N ILE A 293 -16.43 -10.73 -21.78
CA ILE A 293 -16.73 -9.93 -20.59
C ILE A 293 -17.39 -8.64 -21.03
N GLU A 294 -18.60 -8.39 -20.52
CA GLU A 294 -19.35 -7.16 -20.71
C GLU A 294 -19.34 -6.32 -19.42
N TRP A 295 -18.87 -5.08 -19.51
CA TRP A 295 -18.90 -4.09 -18.43
C TRP A 295 -19.58 -2.82 -18.92
N GLN A 296 -20.72 -2.45 -18.34
CA GLN A 296 -21.48 -1.25 -18.73
C GLN A 296 -21.72 -1.14 -20.27
N GLY A 297 -21.99 -2.26 -20.93
CA GLY A 297 -22.21 -2.31 -22.38
C GLY A 297 -20.94 -2.34 -23.24
N GLN A 298 -19.74 -2.18 -22.65
CA GLN A 298 -18.47 -2.43 -23.34
C GLN A 298 -18.13 -3.92 -23.26
N ARG A 299 -17.94 -4.57 -24.41
CA ARG A 299 -17.53 -5.98 -24.50
C ARG A 299 -16.07 -6.11 -24.88
N PHE A 300 -15.39 -7.06 -24.26
CA PHE A 300 -14.02 -7.43 -24.59
C PHE A 300 -13.76 -8.91 -24.32
N THR A 301 -12.75 -9.46 -25.00
CA THR A 301 -12.34 -10.85 -24.81
C THR A 301 -11.38 -10.96 -23.63
N GLY A 302 -11.80 -11.71 -22.61
CA GLY A 302 -11.02 -12.09 -21.45
C GLY A 302 -10.57 -13.55 -21.48
N ASN A 303 -10.15 -14.07 -20.33
CA ASN A 303 -9.74 -15.45 -20.14
C ASN A 303 -10.09 -15.99 -18.75
N ASN A 304 -10.00 -17.31 -18.60
CA ASN A 304 -10.21 -18.03 -17.33
C ASN A 304 -8.93 -18.25 -16.51
N GLN A 305 -7.87 -17.45 -16.72
CA GLN A 305 -6.58 -17.58 -16.03
C GLN A 305 -6.23 -16.36 -15.16
N GLN A 306 -6.75 -15.19 -15.50
CA GLN A 306 -6.47 -13.92 -14.81
C GLN A 306 -7.65 -13.48 -13.94
N VAL A 307 -7.36 -12.78 -12.84
CA VAL A 307 -8.44 -12.19 -12.02
C VAL A 307 -9.15 -11.07 -12.78
N LEU A 308 -10.45 -10.94 -12.56
CA LEU A 308 -11.32 -9.96 -13.21
C LEU A 308 -10.79 -8.53 -13.12
N LEU A 309 -10.25 -8.14 -11.96
CA LEU A 309 -9.71 -6.79 -11.78
C LEU A 309 -8.61 -6.48 -12.81
N GLU A 310 -7.68 -7.41 -13.05
CA GLU A 310 -6.57 -7.19 -13.99
C GLU A 310 -7.07 -7.13 -15.43
N GLN A 311 -8.05 -7.96 -15.77
CA GLN A 311 -8.66 -7.97 -17.11
C GLN A 311 -9.43 -6.68 -17.39
N LEU A 312 -10.18 -6.16 -16.41
CA LEU A 312 -10.87 -4.87 -16.51
C LEU A 312 -9.85 -3.71 -16.69
N GLU A 313 -8.78 -3.71 -15.90
CA GLU A 313 -7.72 -2.69 -16.00
C GLU A 313 -7.02 -2.68 -17.36
N GLN A 314 -6.79 -3.85 -17.97
CA GLN A 314 -6.20 -3.95 -19.30
C GLN A 314 -7.06 -3.31 -20.40
N GLN A 315 -8.37 -3.19 -20.16
CA GLN A 315 -9.33 -2.53 -21.07
C GLN A 315 -9.59 -1.07 -20.68
N GLY A 316 -8.83 -0.52 -19.73
CA GLY A 316 -9.01 0.84 -19.21
C GLY A 316 -10.21 1.00 -18.29
N ILE A 317 -10.89 -0.09 -17.91
CA ILE A 317 -12.03 -0.06 -16.98
C ILE A 317 -11.49 0.01 -15.55
N ARG A 318 -11.90 1.05 -14.82
CA ARG A 318 -11.43 1.30 -13.45
C ARG A 318 -12.48 0.93 -12.42
N VAL A 319 -12.16 -0.09 -11.64
CA VAL A 319 -12.89 -0.46 -10.43
C VAL A 319 -12.05 -0.04 -9.22
N PRO A 320 -12.62 0.56 -8.16
CA PRO A 320 -11.88 0.82 -6.94
C PRO A 320 -11.24 -0.46 -6.41
N TYR A 321 -10.03 -0.42 -5.87
CA TYR A 321 -9.45 -1.59 -5.18
C TYR A 321 -8.55 -1.10 -4.06
N SER A 322 -8.03 -2.01 -3.24
CA SER A 322 -6.98 -1.66 -2.26
C SER A 322 -6.02 -2.82 -2.04
N CYS A 323 -6.52 -3.97 -1.57
CA CYS A 323 -5.66 -5.07 -1.17
C CYS A 323 -5.16 -5.97 -2.32
N ARG A 324 -5.94 -6.09 -3.41
CA ARG A 324 -5.77 -7.08 -4.50
C ARG A 324 -5.61 -8.53 -4.03
N ALA A 325 -6.23 -8.87 -2.90
CA ALA A 325 -6.13 -10.18 -2.26
C ALA A 325 -7.50 -10.73 -1.82
N GLY A 326 -8.60 -10.07 -2.19
CA GLY A 326 -9.96 -10.48 -1.82
C GLY A 326 -10.36 -10.22 -0.37
N ILE A 327 -9.65 -9.35 0.36
CA ILE A 327 -9.85 -9.15 1.80
C ILE A 327 -10.54 -7.82 2.12
N CYS A 328 -10.06 -6.70 1.55
CA CYS A 328 -10.52 -5.36 1.94
C CYS A 328 -11.91 -4.96 1.42
N GLY A 329 -12.54 -5.78 0.57
CA GLY A 329 -13.83 -5.47 -0.04
C GLY A 329 -13.86 -4.32 -1.08
N SER A 330 -12.81 -3.49 -1.17
CA SER A 330 -12.79 -2.32 -2.06
C SER A 330 -13.04 -2.61 -3.54
N CYS A 331 -12.74 -3.82 -4.02
CA CYS A 331 -12.90 -4.25 -5.42
C CYS A 331 -14.27 -4.90 -5.70
N ARG A 332 -15.27 -4.58 -4.88
CA ARG A 332 -16.61 -5.14 -5.00
C ARG A 332 -17.33 -4.54 -6.20
N ILE A 333 -17.89 -5.41 -7.03
CA ILE A 333 -18.72 -5.11 -8.19
C ILE A 333 -19.90 -6.08 -8.23
N ARG A 334 -20.90 -5.84 -9.09
CA ARG A 334 -22.03 -6.76 -9.27
C ARG A 334 -21.81 -7.70 -10.45
N LEU A 335 -22.06 -9.00 -10.22
CA LEU A 335 -22.13 -10.01 -11.27
C LEU A 335 -23.58 -10.17 -11.71
N GLU A 336 -23.92 -9.65 -12.88
CA GLU A 336 -25.28 -9.69 -13.43
C GLU A 336 -25.57 -11.01 -14.16
N GLN A 337 -24.58 -11.55 -14.86
CA GLN A 337 -24.69 -12.80 -15.60
C GLN A 337 -23.34 -13.53 -15.63
N GLY A 338 -23.39 -14.87 -15.64
CA GLY A 338 -22.24 -15.75 -15.76
C GLY A 338 -21.75 -16.31 -14.43
N GLU A 339 -20.68 -17.10 -14.49
CA GLU A 339 -20.05 -17.73 -13.33
C GLU A 339 -18.59 -17.31 -13.21
N VAL A 340 -18.14 -17.12 -11.97
CA VAL A 340 -16.75 -16.88 -11.62
C VAL A 340 -16.22 -17.98 -10.72
N SER A 341 -14.94 -18.29 -10.85
CA SER A 341 -14.19 -19.11 -9.91
C SER A 341 -13.57 -18.19 -8.84
N PRO A 342 -14.07 -18.21 -7.59
CA PRO A 342 -13.48 -17.42 -6.52
C PRO A 342 -12.13 -18.01 -6.09
N LEU A 343 -11.12 -17.15 -5.90
CA LEU A 343 -9.86 -17.48 -5.23
C LEU A 343 -9.96 -17.42 -3.69
N LYS A 344 -11.10 -16.95 -3.17
CA LYS A 344 -11.46 -16.85 -1.76
C LYS A 344 -12.97 -17.08 -1.59
N LYS A 345 -13.44 -17.88 -0.62
CA LYS A 345 -14.85 -18.09 -0.20
C LYS A 345 -15.62 -16.78 -0.16
N ASN A 346 -15.04 -15.73 0.44
CA ASN A 346 -15.73 -14.45 0.64
C ASN A 346 -15.65 -13.52 -0.60
N ALA A 347 -15.08 -13.99 -1.71
CA ALA A 347 -15.01 -13.23 -2.95
C ALA A 347 -16.35 -13.19 -3.71
N VAL A 348 -17.31 -14.07 -3.40
CA VAL A 348 -18.66 -14.05 -3.96
C VAL A 348 -19.65 -13.95 -2.80
N ALA A 349 -20.42 -12.87 -2.77
CA ALA A 349 -21.44 -12.65 -1.77
C ALA A 349 -22.81 -13.15 -2.27
N ALA A 350 -23.68 -13.53 -1.32
CA ALA A 350 -25.01 -14.06 -1.62
C ALA A 350 -25.94 -13.05 -2.33
N ASP A 351 -25.61 -11.75 -2.29
CA ASP A 351 -26.36 -10.67 -2.95
C ASP A 351 -26.02 -10.48 -4.45
N GLY A 352 -25.17 -11.36 -5.00
CA GLY A 352 -24.69 -11.30 -6.37
C GLY A 352 -23.51 -10.36 -6.58
N THR A 353 -22.92 -9.79 -5.52
CA THR A 353 -21.68 -9.02 -5.61
C THR A 353 -20.45 -9.89 -5.51
N ILE A 354 -19.40 -9.52 -6.22
CA ILE A 354 -18.12 -10.24 -6.26
C ILE A 354 -16.94 -9.29 -6.03
N LEU A 355 -15.84 -9.82 -5.50
CA LEU A 355 -14.56 -9.13 -5.40
C LEU A 355 -13.77 -9.41 -6.68
N CYS A 356 -13.78 -8.49 -7.64
CA CYS A 356 -13.14 -8.71 -8.95
C CYS A 356 -11.63 -8.98 -8.83
N CYS A 357 -10.99 -8.54 -7.75
CA CYS A 357 -9.59 -8.82 -7.45
C CYS A 357 -9.31 -10.22 -6.91
N SER A 358 -10.33 -11.06 -6.76
CA SER A 358 -10.24 -12.42 -6.24
C SER A 358 -11.22 -13.38 -6.93
N CYS A 359 -11.69 -13.02 -8.13
CA CYS A 359 -12.58 -13.85 -8.95
C CYS A 359 -11.99 -13.96 -10.36
N VAL A 360 -11.93 -15.18 -10.89
CA VAL A 360 -11.51 -15.49 -12.27
C VAL A 360 -12.76 -15.88 -13.07
N PRO A 361 -12.96 -15.40 -14.31
CA PRO A 361 -14.10 -15.83 -15.13
C PRO A 361 -14.12 -17.35 -15.37
N LYS A 362 -15.31 -17.97 -15.27
CA LYS A 362 -15.53 -19.37 -15.65
C LYS A 362 -16.36 -19.48 -16.94
N THR A 363 -17.28 -18.54 -17.16
CA THR A 363 -18.07 -18.39 -18.39
C THR A 363 -18.00 -16.95 -18.88
N ASP A 364 -18.71 -16.63 -19.95
CA ASP A 364 -18.99 -15.25 -20.34
C ASP A 364 -19.70 -14.52 -19.20
N LEU A 365 -19.36 -13.24 -19.03
CA LEU A 365 -19.77 -12.44 -17.88
C LEU A 365 -20.47 -11.15 -18.30
N ARG A 366 -21.48 -10.75 -17.53
CA ARG A 366 -21.98 -9.37 -17.52
C ARG A 366 -21.79 -8.79 -16.12
N LEU A 367 -21.15 -7.63 -16.07
CA LEU A 367 -20.71 -6.97 -14.85
C LEU A 367 -21.22 -5.53 -14.78
N ALA A 368 -21.55 -5.10 -13.57
CA ALA A 368 -21.94 -3.73 -13.25
C ALA A 368 -21.14 -3.21 -12.04
N PRO A 369 -21.00 -1.88 -11.87
CA PRO A 369 -20.30 -1.25 -10.76
C PRO A 369 -20.69 -1.73 -9.37
#